data_AF-E9GCL0-F1
#
_entry.id   AF-E9GCL0-F1
#
_cell.length_a   1.000
_cell.length_b   1.000
_cell.length_c   1.000
_cell.angle_alpha   90.00
_cell.angle_beta   90.00
_cell.angle_gamma   90.00
#
_symmetry.space_group_name_H-M   'P 1'
#
loop_
_entity.id
_entity.type
_entity.pdbx_description
1 polymer ?
#
loop_
_entity_poly.entity_id
_entity_poly.type
_entity_poly.pdbx_seq_one_letter_code
_entity_poly.pdbx_strand_id
1 'polypeptide(L)'
;MFSPIVRSAQRISTRTLAQSSSNLSSLQIADAKCNVKHSEHPTSLTHNQKMSSASQFASSVAVESSFEPSIMKNRLALPNLLVDTNDEETVQETSQVDVYHQFQSQPDKVLKSMKLTGSQEKALKKFVIAEQTLNKDNLHNKTAIKWMNAIKFPLLDAVRSRASSFIDSETCRSFISKIGDISDPSTVVVIGNPGAGILSHQFMKKGAKQLVLFEQNSYIRSHLEKIHKNQPVYVAPHSLFSLGENNEHALINLLESEKYNRIKIVQPLSNPTIAKSILTNYTTGIIPFDNKHVELYFVVEKAYGEKLVEMEMVDPLRKHSKSITAWRTFVKSELVCTIAADAFFPSFAPLGFGVHPRKRRADKAVVLRCTFRPISCRGRTLSSTERNLYSMFIRHVMSTSTAKVINSLEKWKPGIGLRLIREGIPLFTCFNQLSSDEFERIFFIFLEMAPEGHSAWQLMSSQNNNCMDWLREFDATAR
;
A
#
# COMPACT_ATOMS: atom_id res chain seq x y z
N MET A 1 13.17 -11.80 -57.91
CA MET A 1 13.71 -10.47 -57.52
C MET A 1 12.59 -9.64 -56.92
N PHE A 2 12.90 -8.82 -55.92
CA PHE A 2 12.09 -7.87 -55.12
C PHE A 2 10.54 -7.85 -55.17
N SER A 3 9.97 -7.92 -53.97
CA SER A 3 8.54 -7.79 -53.62
C SER A 3 8.03 -6.34 -53.68
N PRO A 4 6.73 -6.08 -53.97
CA PRO A 4 6.17 -4.73 -54.03
C PRO A 4 6.03 -4.03 -52.67
N ILE A 5 6.09 -2.69 -52.71
CA ILE A 5 6.02 -1.80 -51.55
C ILE A 5 4.56 -1.57 -51.14
N VAL A 6 4.20 -1.91 -49.90
CA VAL A 6 2.92 -1.56 -49.28
C VAL A 6 3.01 -0.17 -48.64
N ARG A 7 2.21 0.79 -49.12
CA ARG A 7 2.03 2.10 -48.47
C ARG A 7 0.90 2.02 -47.43
N SER A 8 1.20 2.24 -46.16
CA SER A 8 0.21 2.45 -45.10
C SER A 8 0.15 3.93 -44.71
N ALA A 9 -1.04 4.53 -44.77
CA ALA A 9 -1.23 5.94 -44.47
C ALA A 9 -1.30 6.20 -42.96
N GLN A 10 -0.50 7.14 -42.46
CA GLN A 10 -0.66 7.69 -41.10
C GLN A 10 -1.53 8.94 -41.15
N ARG A 11 -2.62 8.97 -40.38
CA ARG A 11 -3.33 10.21 -40.05
C ARG A 11 -2.55 10.95 -38.97
N ILE A 12 -1.93 12.07 -39.33
CA ILE A 12 -1.36 13.02 -38.36
C ILE A 12 -2.47 14.00 -37.95
N SER A 13 -2.77 14.05 -36.65
CA SER A 13 -3.69 15.04 -36.08
C SER A 13 -2.93 16.33 -35.78
N THR A 14 -3.13 17.35 -36.61
CA THR A 14 -2.54 18.68 -36.41
C THR A 14 -3.40 19.50 -35.43
N ARG A 15 -2.85 19.85 -34.26
CA ARG A 15 -3.32 21.03 -33.53
C ARG A 15 -2.21 21.72 -32.73
N THR A 16 -1.97 22.96 -33.13
CA THR A 16 -1.44 24.08 -32.33
C THR A 16 0.03 24.03 -31.92
N LEU A 17 0.88 24.64 -32.75
CA LEU A 17 2.14 25.24 -32.35
C LEU A 17 2.20 26.62 -33.01
N ALA A 18 2.12 27.69 -32.22
CA ALA A 18 2.04 29.06 -32.70
C ALA A 18 3.11 29.94 -32.02
N GLN A 19 4.11 30.30 -32.81
CA GLN A 19 4.88 31.54 -32.75
C GLN A 19 5.62 31.89 -31.44
N SER A 20 6.89 31.48 -31.41
CA SER A 20 7.98 32.32 -30.88
C SER A 20 8.71 32.99 -32.05
N SER A 21 8.94 34.31 -32.01
CA SER A 21 10.23 34.96 -32.36
C SER A 21 10.05 36.46 -32.66
N SER A 22 10.83 37.30 -31.97
CA SER A 22 11.30 38.59 -32.47
C SER A 22 12.82 38.65 -32.32
N ASN A 23 13.47 39.51 -33.10
CA ASN A 23 14.91 39.79 -33.14
C ASN A 23 15.80 38.76 -33.88
N LEU A 24 16.06 39.03 -35.16
CA LEU A 24 17.42 39.33 -35.64
C LEU A 24 17.42 39.86 -37.09
N SER A 25 17.90 41.09 -37.24
CA SER A 25 18.55 41.64 -38.43
C SER A 25 19.78 40.79 -38.81
N SER A 26 20.30 40.72 -40.03
CA SER A 26 20.02 41.43 -41.29
C SER A 26 20.83 40.77 -42.40
N LEU A 27 20.30 40.65 -43.63
CA LEU A 27 21.10 40.62 -44.85
C LEU A 27 20.18 40.87 -46.07
N GLN A 28 20.63 41.75 -46.96
CA GLN A 28 19.91 42.11 -48.18
C GLN A 28 20.17 41.07 -49.28
N ILE A 29 19.17 40.79 -50.12
CA ILE A 29 19.28 40.59 -51.57
C ILE A 29 17.88 40.80 -52.17
N ALA A 30 17.83 41.13 -53.45
CA ALA A 30 16.73 41.83 -54.10
C ALA A 30 15.53 40.96 -54.53
N ASP A 31 14.59 41.67 -55.16
CA ASP A 31 13.45 41.23 -55.97
C ASP A 31 12.11 40.98 -55.23
N ALA A 32 10.94 41.36 -55.75
CA ALA A 32 10.47 42.38 -56.69
C ALA A 32 9.03 41.97 -57.03
N LYS A 33 8.05 42.87 -56.83
CA LYS A 33 6.63 42.70 -57.23
C LYS A 33 5.90 41.57 -56.47
N CYS A 34 4.58 41.55 -56.33
CA CYS A 34 3.54 42.42 -56.89
C CYS A 34 2.41 42.62 -55.87
N ASN A 35 1.90 43.85 -55.72
CA ASN A 35 0.65 44.10 -55.01
C ASN A 35 -0.54 43.96 -55.99
N VAL A 36 -1.53 43.14 -55.64
CA VAL A 36 -2.88 43.21 -56.24
C VAL A 36 -3.91 43.34 -55.12
N LYS A 37 -4.87 44.24 -55.34
CA LYS A 37 -5.89 44.69 -54.41
C LYS A 37 -7.09 43.74 -54.40
N HIS A 38 -7.90 43.81 -53.34
CA HIS A 38 -9.35 44.11 -53.34
C HIS A 38 -9.87 43.81 -51.92
N SER A 39 -10.20 44.83 -51.11
CA SER A 39 -11.53 45.48 -51.02
C SER A 39 -12.66 44.53 -50.65
N GLU A 40 -13.22 44.68 -49.44
CA GLU A 40 -14.56 45.27 -49.29
C GLU A 40 -14.92 45.55 -47.81
N HIS A 41 -15.77 46.56 -47.66
CA HIS A 41 -16.44 47.09 -46.47
C HIS A 41 -17.96 46.80 -46.65
N PRO A 42 -18.90 47.16 -45.74
CA PRO A 42 -18.85 47.44 -44.30
C PRO A 42 -20.06 46.78 -43.56
N THR A 43 -20.67 47.51 -42.61
CA THR A 43 -21.92 47.27 -41.85
C THR A 43 -21.83 46.25 -40.70
N SER A 44 -21.74 46.64 -39.42
CA SER A 44 -22.51 47.58 -38.55
C SER A 44 -23.66 46.91 -37.81
N LEU A 45 -23.54 46.83 -36.48
CA LEU A 45 -24.66 46.87 -35.54
C LEU A 45 -24.18 47.43 -34.19
N THR A 46 -25.10 48.01 -33.43
CA THR A 46 -24.86 49.09 -32.48
C THR A 46 -25.09 48.71 -31.01
N HIS A 47 -24.43 49.46 -30.11
CA HIS A 47 -24.76 49.63 -28.68
C HIS A 47 -24.65 48.38 -27.75
N ASN A 48 -24.35 48.51 -26.44
CA ASN A 48 -23.97 49.70 -25.66
C ASN A 48 -23.01 49.35 -24.50
N GLN A 49 -22.28 50.35 -24.00
CA GLN A 49 -21.31 50.22 -22.91
C GLN A 49 -21.94 50.39 -21.51
N LYS A 50 -21.36 49.71 -20.50
CA LYS A 50 -20.73 50.31 -19.29
C LYS A 50 -20.08 49.19 -18.45
N MET A 51 -18.77 49.26 -18.19
CA MET A 51 -18.13 49.77 -16.95
C MET A 51 -18.54 49.01 -15.67
N SER A 52 -17.65 48.59 -14.76
CA SER A 52 -16.20 48.80 -14.59
C SER A 52 -15.53 47.45 -14.17
N SER A 53 -14.27 47.29 -13.76
CA SER A 53 -13.17 48.21 -13.36
C SER A 53 -11.79 47.66 -13.80
N ALA A 54 -10.70 47.89 -13.04
CA ALA A 54 -9.37 47.35 -13.28
C ALA A 54 -8.58 47.12 -11.97
N SER A 55 -7.71 46.10 -11.95
CA SER A 55 -6.44 46.03 -11.18
C SER A 55 -5.61 44.85 -11.72
N GLN A 56 -4.54 45.14 -12.46
CA GLN A 56 -3.15 45.25 -11.98
C GLN A 56 -2.51 43.91 -11.53
N PHE A 57 -1.68 43.38 -12.42
CA PHE A 57 -0.62 42.43 -12.09
C PHE A 57 0.49 43.13 -11.29
N ALA A 58 1.03 42.44 -10.28
CA ALA A 58 2.33 42.76 -9.69
C ALA A 58 3.20 41.49 -9.74
N SER A 59 4.40 41.61 -10.30
CA SER A 59 5.40 40.54 -10.30
C SER A 59 6.21 40.56 -8.99
N SER A 60 6.50 39.38 -8.43
CA SER A 60 7.47 39.24 -7.34
C SER A 60 8.64 38.37 -7.79
N VAL A 61 9.77 39.05 -7.94
CA VAL A 61 11.15 38.57 -8.12
C VAL A 61 11.43 37.24 -7.42
N ALA A 62 12.03 36.29 -8.15
CA ALA A 62 12.70 35.13 -7.55
C ALA A 62 14.08 35.54 -7.03
N VAL A 63 14.38 35.18 -5.78
CA VAL A 63 15.73 35.32 -5.20
C VAL A 63 16.35 33.93 -5.13
N GLU A 64 17.45 33.75 -5.85
CA GLU A 64 18.31 32.58 -5.71
C GLU A 64 19.09 32.68 -4.39
N SER A 65 19.09 31.62 -3.59
CA SER A 65 20.02 31.47 -2.47
C SER A 65 20.73 30.12 -2.55
N SER A 66 22.05 30.20 -2.72
CA SER A 66 22.95 29.05 -2.73
C SER A 66 23.06 28.42 -1.35
N PHE A 67 22.88 27.11 -1.24
CA PHE A 67 22.98 26.37 0.01
C PHE A 67 24.29 25.56 0.07
N GLU A 68 25.21 25.92 0.97
CA GLU A 68 26.36 25.08 1.34
C GLU A 68 25.99 24.16 2.52
N PRO A 69 26.27 22.84 2.44
CA PRO A 69 26.03 21.91 3.53
C PRO A 69 27.30 21.70 4.38
N SER A 70 27.50 22.52 5.41
CA SER A 70 28.41 22.18 6.51
C SER A 70 27.84 22.62 7.87
N ILE A 71 28.31 21.99 8.94
CA ILE A 71 27.84 22.15 10.34
C ILE A 71 26.53 21.40 10.68
N MET A 72 26.67 20.12 11.03
CA MET A 72 25.83 19.48 12.06
C MET A 72 26.73 18.78 13.09
N LYS A 73 26.85 19.36 14.29
CA LYS A 73 27.35 18.68 15.49
C LYS A 73 26.91 19.43 16.76
N ASN A 74 26.15 18.74 17.62
CA ASN A 74 25.81 19.09 19.01
C ASN A 74 24.95 20.37 19.18
N ARG A 75 23.86 20.39 19.96
CA ARG A 75 23.74 19.93 21.35
C ARG A 75 22.29 19.67 21.77
N LEU A 76 22.13 18.77 22.75
CA LEU A 76 21.02 18.78 23.70
C LEU A 76 21.12 19.99 24.64
N ALA A 77 20.03 20.75 24.83
CA ALA A 77 19.72 21.49 26.07
C ALA A 77 18.32 22.13 26.01
N LEU A 78 17.46 21.84 26.99
CA LEU A 78 16.35 22.71 27.42
C LEU A 78 16.89 23.80 28.35
N PRO A 79 16.24 24.98 28.45
CA PRO A 79 15.35 25.21 29.61
C PRO A 79 14.07 26.05 29.33
N ASN A 80 13.29 26.27 30.39
CA ASN A 80 11.88 26.73 30.45
C ASN A 80 11.65 28.26 30.35
N LEU A 81 10.35 28.66 30.52
CA LEU A 81 9.75 30.01 30.83
C LEU A 81 9.41 30.84 29.57
N LEU A 82 8.25 31.52 29.39
CA LEU A 82 7.02 31.90 30.17
C LEU A 82 5.82 32.00 29.16
N VAL A 83 4.54 31.71 29.49
CA VAL A 83 3.44 32.64 29.94
C VAL A 83 3.25 33.87 29.02
N ASP A 84 2.08 34.27 28.47
CA ASP A 84 0.65 33.94 28.71
C ASP A 84 -0.23 34.23 27.46
N THR A 85 -1.47 33.70 27.42
CA THR A 85 -2.78 34.39 27.16
C THR A 85 -3.82 33.54 26.41
N ASN A 86 -4.94 33.30 27.10
CA ASN A 86 -6.35 33.11 26.71
C ASN A 86 -6.76 33.00 25.23
N ASP A 87 -7.64 32.04 24.91
CA ASP A 87 -9.09 32.31 24.94
C ASP A 87 -9.93 31.01 25.07
N GLU A 88 -11.10 31.11 25.70
CA GLU A 88 -11.97 29.97 26.04
C GLU A 88 -13.08 29.74 25.00
N GLU A 89 -13.20 28.51 24.48
CA GLU A 89 -14.50 27.95 24.09
C GLU A 89 -14.65 26.56 24.74
N THR A 90 -15.27 26.52 25.93
CA THR A 90 -15.55 25.29 26.67
C THR A 90 -16.75 24.54 26.10
N VAL A 91 -16.57 23.89 24.95
CA VAL A 91 -17.43 22.77 24.57
C VAL A 91 -17.21 21.66 25.60
N GLN A 92 -18.25 21.32 26.37
CA GLN A 92 -18.21 20.17 27.28
C GLN A 92 -18.19 18.86 26.49
N GLU A 93 -17.00 18.46 26.04
CA GLU A 93 -16.69 17.04 25.89
C GLU A 93 -16.85 16.39 27.28
N THR A 94 -18.00 15.75 27.50
CA THR A 94 -18.08 14.70 28.50
C THR A 94 -17.05 13.65 28.09
N SER A 95 -15.95 13.58 28.84
CA SER A 95 -14.76 12.92 28.34
C SER A 95 -15.11 11.48 27.99
N GLN A 96 -14.64 11.02 26.82
CA GLN A 96 -14.93 9.65 26.37
C GLN A 96 -14.52 8.63 27.44
N VAL A 97 -13.46 8.97 28.20
CA VAL A 97 -12.92 8.27 29.37
C VAL A 97 -13.95 8.07 30.48
N ASP A 98 -14.74 9.08 30.86
CA ASP A 98 -15.74 8.97 31.94
C ASP A 98 -16.84 7.96 31.60
N VAL A 99 -17.32 7.98 30.35
CA VAL A 99 -18.31 7.03 29.85
C VAL A 99 -17.78 5.60 29.97
N TYR A 100 -16.53 5.36 29.57
CA TYR A 100 -15.89 4.05 29.65
C TYR A 100 -15.57 3.61 31.10
N HIS A 101 -15.20 4.52 32.00
CA HIS A 101 -15.00 4.20 33.42
C HIS A 101 -16.31 3.82 34.11
N GLN A 102 -17.39 4.57 33.89
CA GLN A 102 -18.71 4.25 34.43
C GLN A 102 -19.19 2.88 33.90
N PHE A 103 -18.89 2.55 32.64
CA PHE A 103 -19.19 1.25 32.01
C PHE A 103 -18.58 0.04 32.72
N GLN A 104 -17.35 0.13 33.24
CA GLN A 104 -16.70 -1.02 33.90
C GLN A 104 -17.45 -1.48 35.16
N SER A 105 -18.23 -0.58 35.78
CA SER A 105 -19.01 -0.89 36.98
C SER A 105 -20.36 -1.57 36.70
N GLN A 106 -21.09 -1.16 35.65
CA GLN A 106 -22.48 -1.60 35.38
C GLN A 106 -22.80 -1.66 33.86
N PRO A 107 -22.17 -2.57 33.10
CA PRO A 107 -22.21 -2.53 31.63
C PRO A 107 -23.62 -2.66 31.03
N ASP A 108 -24.49 -3.48 31.61
CA ASP A 108 -25.85 -3.68 31.11
C ASP A 108 -26.78 -2.47 31.31
N LYS A 109 -26.50 -1.61 32.29
CA LYS A 109 -27.27 -0.36 32.47
C LYS A 109 -26.86 0.69 31.46
N VAL A 110 -25.56 0.87 31.25
CA VAL A 110 -25.07 1.88 30.30
C VAL A 110 -25.32 1.45 28.84
N LEU A 111 -25.36 0.15 28.54
CA LEU A 111 -25.85 -0.37 27.25
C LEU A 111 -27.32 0.00 26.98
N LYS A 112 -28.17 0.10 28.03
CA LYS A 112 -29.58 0.48 27.90
C LYS A 112 -29.80 2.00 27.81
N SER A 113 -28.87 2.82 28.32
CA SER A 113 -28.95 4.29 28.23
C SER A 113 -28.25 4.87 26.99
N MET A 114 -27.26 4.17 26.42
CA MET A 114 -26.63 4.57 25.15
C MET A 114 -27.60 4.46 23.97
N LYS A 115 -27.87 5.58 23.31
CA LYS A 115 -28.46 5.59 21.96
C LYS A 115 -27.43 5.07 20.95
N LEU A 116 -27.46 3.76 20.70
CA LEU A 116 -26.63 3.14 19.67
C LEU A 116 -26.96 3.72 18.28
N THR A 117 -25.95 3.98 17.47
CA THR A 117 -26.16 4.28 16.06
C THR A 117 -26.68 3.03 15.33
N GLY A 118 -27.49 3.19 14.28
CA GLY A 118 -27.99 2.04 13.49
C GLY A 118 -26.90 1.16 12.84
N SER A 119 -25.64 1.61 12.82
CA SER A 119 -24.48 0.77 12.49
C SER A 119 -24.03 -0.10 13.66
N GLN A 120 -23.98 0.45 14.88
CA GLN A 120 -23.67 -0.27 16.12
C GLN A 120 -24.76 -1.28 16.49
N GLU A 121 -26.05 -0.98 16.27
CA GLU A 121 -27.12 -1.99 16.45
C GLU A 121 -26.94 -3.21 15.53
N LYS A 122 -26.59 -2.97 14.25
CA LYS A 122 -26.29 -4.04 13.29
C LYS A 122 -25.02 -4.80 13.66
N ALA A 123 -24.05 -4.15 14.29
CA ALA A 123 -22.86 -4.79 14.84
C ALA A 123 -23.21 -5.63 16.09
N LEU A 124 -24.07 -5.13 16.99
CA LEU A 124 -24.51 -5.82 18.20
C LEU A 124 -25.31 -7.08 17.87
N LYS A 125 -26.22 -7.01 16.90
CA LYS A 125 -26.93 -8.21 16.38
C LYS A 125 -25.95 -9.27 15.86
N LYS A 126 -24.88 -8.86 15.16
CA LYS A 126 -23.81 -9.78 14.70
C LYS A 126 -22.96 -10.32 15.85
N PHE A 127 -22.70 -9.51 16.88
CA PHE A 127 -21.97 -9.94 18.07
C PHE A 127 -22.75 -11.03 18.82
N VAL A 128 -24.05 -10.81 19.05
CA VAL A 128 -24.93 -11.80 19.70
C VAL A 128 -25.00 -13.09 18.89
N ILE A 129 -25.07 -13.02 17.56
CA ILE A 129 -25.01 -14.23 16.71
C ILE A 129 -23.67 -14.95 16.87
N ALA A 130 -22.54 -14.24 16.84
CA ALA A 130 -21.21 -14.84 17.02
C ALA A 130 -21.05 -15.48 18.42
N GLU A 131 -21.52 -14.81 19.47
CA GLU A 131 -21.58 -15.32 20.84
C GLU A 131 -22.47 -16.56 20.96
N GLN A 132 -23.61 -16.61 20.25
CA GLN A 132 -24.49 -17.78 20.20
C GLN A 132 -23.87 -18.95 19.45
N THR A 133 -23.14 -18.71 18.35
CA THR A 133 -22.37 -19.76 17.65
C THR A 133 -21.29 -20.33 18.57
N LEU A 134 -20.44 -19.47 19.15
CA LEU A 134 -19.39 -19.89 20.08
C LEU A 134 -19.92 -20.62 21.33
N ASN A 135 -21.14 -20.33 21.78
CA ASN A 135 -21.76 -21.01 22.93
C ASN A 135 -22.26 -22.42 22.62
N LYS A 136 -22.62 -22.71 21.36
CA LYS A 136 -23.02 -24.07 20.94
C LYS A 136 -21.82 -25.00 20.92
N ASP A 137 -20.66 -24.45 20.55
CA ASP A 137 -19.46 -25.21 20.27
C ASP A 137 -18.46 -25.15 21.44
N ASN A 138 -18.55 -26.17 22.31
CA ASN A 138 -17.45 -26.67 23.14
C ASN A 138 -17.01 -25.81 24.36
N LEU A 139 -16.50 -26.48 25.41
CA LEU A 139 -16.06 -25.85 26.67
C LEU A 139 -14.95 -24.80 26.46
N HIS A 140 -14.13 -24.99 25.43
CA HIS A 140 -12.98 -24.13 25.10
C HIS A 140 -13.36 -22.70 24.67
N ASN A 141 -14.61 -22.46 24.26
CA ASN A 141 -15.06 -21.14 23.83
C ASN A 141 -15.59 -20.24 24.97
N LYS A 142 -15.82 -20.79 26.18
CA LYS A 142 -16.23 -19.97 27.35
C LYS A 142 -15.24 -18.85 27.68
N THR A 143 -13.93 -19.12 27.58
CA THR A 143 -12.88 -18.10 27.78
C THR A 143 -12.92 -17.04 26.67
N ALA A 144 -13.14 -17.44 25.42
CA ALA A 144 -13.20 -16.52 24.29
C ALA A 144 -14.39 -15.56 24.42
N ILE A 145 -15.58 -16.09 24.74
CA ILE A 145 -16.79 -15.30 24.99
C ILE A 145 -16.60 -14.33 26.17
N LYS A 146 -15.98 -14.78 27.27
CA LYS A 146 -15.65 -13.90 28.41
C LYS A 146 -14.77 -12.72 27.99
N TRP A 147 -13.77 -12.94 27.14
CA TRP A 147 -12.87 -11.89 26.68
C TRP A 147 -13.52 -10.97 25.64
N MET A 148 -14.30 -11.52 24.70
CA MET A 148 -15.08 -10.72 23.76
C MET A 148 -16.06 -9.80 24.49
N ASN A 149 -16.75 -10.29 25.52
CA ASN A 149 -17.66 -9.46 26.32
C ASN A 149 -16.92 -8.37 27.12
N ALA A 150 -15.69 -8.63 27.59
CA ALA A 150 -14.88 -7.63 28.28
C ALA A 150 -14.50 -6.42 27.40
N ILE A 151 -14.40 -6.61 26.07
CA ILE A 151 -14.10 -5.54 25.10
C ILE A 151 -15.24 -5.34 24.07
N LYS A 152 -16.48 -5.65 24.44
CA LYS A 152 -17.64 -5.64 23.55
C LYS A 152 -17.80 -4.32 22.79
N PHE A 153 -17.77 -3.19 23.48
CA PHE A 153 -17.92 -1.87 22.86
C PHE A 153 -16.76 -1.49 21.92
N PRO A 154 -15.48 -1.58 22.33
CA PRO A 154 -14.36 -1.44 21.40
C PRO A 154 -14.46 -2.30 20.14
N LEU A 155 -14.91 -3.56 20.26
CA LEU A 155 -15.15 -4.44 19.11
C LEU A 155 -16.32 -3.97 18.22
N LEU A 156 -17.39 -3.42 18.80
CA LEU A 156 -18.51 -2.84 18.05
C LEU A 156 -18.09 -1.59 17.26
N ASP A 157 -17.21 -0.76 17.83
CA ASP A 157 -16.66 0.40 17.14
C ASP A 157 -15.62 0.02 16.08
N ALA A 158 -14.84 -1.05 16.28
CA ALA A 158 -13.94 -1.63 15.27
C ALA A 158 -14.69 -2.12 14.01
N VAL A 159 -16.01 -2.32 14.07
CA VAL A 159 -16.82 -2.59 12.87
C VAL A 159 -16.81 -1.40 11.88
N ARG A 160 -16.60 -0.17 12.36
CA ARG A 160 -16.46 1.03 11.50
C ARG A 160 -15.16 1.01 10.70
N SER A 161 -14.04 0.65 11.33
CA SER A 161 -12.73 0.49 10.67
C SER A 161 -12.60 -0.81 9.86
N ARG A 162 -13.59 -1.71 9.95
CA ARG A 162 -13.62 -3.05 9.35
C ARG A 162 -12.48 -3.97 9.83
N ALA A 163 -11.76 -3.60 10.89
CA ALA A 163 -10.67 -4.39 11.46
C ALA A 163 -11.23 -5.70 12.03
N SER A 164 -11.05 -6.81 11.31
CA SER A 164 -11.57 -8.13 11.67
C SER A 164 -10.53 -8.88 12.50
N SER A 165 -10.94 -9.46 13.63
CA SER A 165 -10.07 -10.20 14.57
C SER A 165 -10.59 -11.62 14.78
N PHE A 166 -9.71 -12.57 15.11
CA PHE A 166 -10.10 -13.96 15.37
C PHE A 166 -10.90 -14.08 16.67
N ILE A 167 -12.01 -14.84 16.64
CA ILE A 167 -12.84 -15.13 17.81
C ILE A 167 -13.01 -16.62 18.12
N ASP A 168 -12.89 -17.51 17.13
CA ASP A 168 -13.00 -18.95 17.36
C ASP A 168 -11.66 -19.57 17.80
N SER A 169 -11.70 -20.20 18.97
CA SER A 169 -10.59 -20.88 19.64
C SER A 169 -10.14 -22.14 18.90
N GLU A 170 -11.04 -22.83 18.19
CA GLU A 170 -10.71 -24.04 17.43
C GLU A 170 -10.02 -23.72 16.10
N THR A 171 -10.58 -22.80 15.33
CA THR A 171 -9.96 -22.18 14.16
C THR A 171 -8.56 -21.68 14.48
N CYS A 172 -8.37 -20.95 15.59
CA CYS A 172 -7.04 -20.49 15.99
C CYS A 172 -6.06 -21.66 16.16
N ARG A 173 -6.47 -22.75 16.84
CA ARG A 173 -5.61 -23.95 17.01
C ARG A 173 -5.28 -24.63 15.68
N SER A 174 -6.26 -24.78 14.79
CA SER A 174 -6.13 -25.39 13.46
C SER A 174 -5.28 -24.56 12.49
N PHE A 175 -5.33 -23.23 12.62
CA PHE A 175 -4.47 -22.31 11.90
C PHE A 175 -3.03 -22.37 12.44
N ILE A 176 -2.83 -22.26 13.75
CA ILE A 176 -1.49 -22.27 14.37
C ILE A 176 -0.77 -23.59 14.14
N SER A 177 -1.46 -24.74 14.08
CA SER A 177 -0.82 -26.03 13.73
C SER A 177 -0.24 -26.08 12.30
N LYS A 178 -0.53 -25.09 11.44
CA LYS A 178 0.03 -24.96 10.09
C LYS A 178 1.18 -23.94 10.02
N ILE A 179 1.50 -23.29 11.14
CA ILE A 179 2.63 -22.38 11.28
C ILE A 179 3.76 -23.13 11.98
N GLY A 180 4.81 -23.48 11.22
CA GLY A 180 6.01 -24.10 11.79
C GLY A 180 6.80 -23.15 12.69
N ASP A 181 7.72 -23.71 13.48
CA ASP A 181 8.81 -23.02 14.20
C ASP A 181 8.41 -21.91 15.19
N ILE A 182 7.16 -21.88 15.63
CA ILE A 182 6.65 -20.88 16.60
C ILE A 182 7.29 -20.98 17.99
N SER A 183 7.77 -22.16 18.37
CA SER A 183 8.40 -22.42 19.68
C SER A 183 9.92 -22.19 19.70
N ASP A 184 10.51 -21.84 18.56
CA ASP A 184 11.92 -21.49 18.41
C ASP A 184 12.21 -20.15 19.14
N PRO A 185 13.21 -20.08 20.06
CA PRO A 185 13.59 -18.83 20.73
C PRO A 185 14.01 -17.68 19.80
N SER A 186 14.46 -18.00 18.58
CA SER A 186 14.84 -17.04 17.54
C SER A 186 13.66 -16.57 16.67
N THR A 187 12.47 -17.17 16.86
CA THR A 187 11.22 -16.75 16.24
C THR A 187 10.43 -15.79 17.13
N VAL A 188 10.03 -14.66 16.56
CA VAL A 188 8.99 -13.79 17.12
C VAL A 188 7.73 -13.83 16.25
N VAL A 189 6.57 -13.90 16.89
CA VAL A 189 5.27 -13.81 16.20
C VAL A 189 4.68 -12.42 16.43
N VAL A 190 4.35 -11.74 15.34
CA VAL A 190 3.74 -10.41 15.32
C VAL A 190 2.27 -10.55 14.92
N ILE A 191 1.35 -9.88 15.61
CA ILE A 191 -0.09 -9.94 15.31
C ILE A 191 -0.65 -8.53 15.21
N GLY A 192 -1.14 -8.15 14.03
CA GLY A 192 -1.90 -6.91 13.84
C GLY A 192 -3.40 -7.14 14.02
N ASN A 193 -4.09 -6.18 14.64
CA ASN A 193 -5.52 -6.27 15.01
C ASN A 193 -5.86 -7.53 15.86
N PRO A 194 -5.18 -7.73 17.01
CA PRO A 194 -5.34 -8.91 17.88
C PRO A 194 -6.75 -9.06 18.48
N GLY A 195 -7.53 -7.98 18.58
CA GLY A 195 -8.90 -8.00 19.12
C GLY A 195 -8.95 -8.55 20.55
N ALA A 196 -9.83 -9.53 20.81
CA ALA A 196 -10.01 -10.10 22.15
C ALA A 196 -8.81 -10.93 22.68
N GLY A 197 -7.76 -11.13 21.87
CA GLY A 197 -6.57 -11.88 22.25
C GLY A 197 -6.71 -13.40 22.14
N ILE A 198 -7.72 -13.89 21.40
CA ILE A 198 -7.93 -15.34 21.23
C ILE A 198 -6.72 -15.97 20.53
N LEU A 199 -6.28 -15.38 19.42
CA LEU A 199 -5.16 -15.86 18.63
C LEU A 199 -3.83 -15.79 19.39
N SER A 200 -3.53 -14.65 20.03
CA SER A 200 -2.31 -14.47 20.83
C SER A 200 -2.23 -15.48 21.98
N HIS A 201 -3.34 -15.71 22.68
CA HIS A 201 -3.38 -16.73 23.74
C HIS A 201 -3.14 -18.15 23.23
N GLN A 202 -3.66 -18.50 22.04
CA GLN A 202 -3.41 -19.82 21.45
C GLN A 202 -1.95 -19.97 20.97
N PHE A 203 -1.29 -18.91 20.49
CA PHE A 203 0.15 -18.94 20.21
C PHE A 203 0.97 -19.18 21.49
N MET A 204 0.66 -18.47 22.59
CA MET A 204 1.32 -18.70 23.88
C MET A 204 1.13 -20.13 24.39
N LYS A 205 -0.09 -20.68 24.29
CA LYS A 205 -0.39 -22.08 24.61
C LYS A 205 0.35 -23.09 23.75
N LYS A 206 0.68 -22.74 22.51
CA LYS A 206 1.49 -23.55 21.59
C LYS A 206 3.00 -23.32 21.75
N GLY A 207 3.43 -22.58 22.77
CA GLY A 207 4.82 -22.46 23.17
C GLY A 207 5.59 -21.31 22.53
N ALA A 208 4.89 -20.33 21.93
CA ALA A 208 5.51 -19.12 21.40
C ALA A 208 6.36 -18.41 22.46
N LYS A 209 7.59 -18.03 22.09
CA LYS A 209 8.58 -17.47 23.03
C LYS A 209 8.50 -15.95 23.18
N GLN A 210 8.01 -15.26 22.15
CA GLN A 210 7.73 -13.83 22.17
C GLN A 210 6.53 -13.53 21.26
N LEU A 211 5.62 -12.69 21.74
CA LEU A 211 4.62 -12.01 20.89
C LEU A 211 4.83 -10.50 20.87
N VAL A 212 4.50 -9.89 19.73
CA VAL A 212 4.27 -8.45 19.59
C VAL A 212 2.88 -8.22 18.99
N LEU A 213 2.01 -7.54 19.73
CA LEU A 213 0.63 -7.28 19.34
C LEU A 213 0.47 -5.80 18.99
N PHE A 214 -0.02 -5.48 17.78
CA PHE A 214 -0.24 -4.11 17.34
C PHE A 214 -1.71 -3.75 17.45
N GLU A 215 -2.04 -2.87 18.40
CA GLU A 215 -3.41 -2.46 18.73
C GLU A 215 -3.50 -0.96 19.05
N GLN A 216 -4.18 -0.23 18.17
CA GLN A 216 -4.41 1.22 18.32
C GLN A 216 -5.39 1.51 19.46
N ASN A 217 -6.45 0.71 19.60
CA ASN A 217 -7.50 0.96 20.58
C ASN A 217 -6.99 0.74 22.01
N SER A 218 -6.96 1.80 22.82
CA SER A 218 -6.45 1.78 24.20
C SER A 218 -7.17 0.76 25.08
N TYR A 219 -8.49 0.63 24.98
CA TYR A 219 -9.27 -0.33 25.78
C TYR A 219 -8.96 -1.79 25.41
N ILE A 220 -8.81 -2.08 24.13
CA ILE A 220 -8.40 -3.42 23.68
C ILE A 220 -6.97 -3.71 24.16
N ARG A 221 -6.05 -2.75 24.02
CA ARG A 221 -4.67 -2.86 24.51
C ARG A 221 -4.57 -3.12 26.01
N SER A 222 -5.28 -2.36 26.86
CA SER A 222 -5.32 -2.61 28.31
C SER A 222 -5.94 -3.96 28.68
N HIS A 223 -6.89 -4.47 27.89
CA HIS A 223 -7.39 -5.84 28.04
C HIS A 223 -6.33 -6.89 27.65
N LEU A 224 -5.59 -6.69 26.55
CA LEU A 224 -4.51 -7.57 26.11
C LEU A 224 -3.37 -7.65 27.14
N GLU A 225 -2.92 -6.50 27.65
CA GLU A 225 -1.95 -6.39 28.74
C GLU A 225 -2.42 -7.16 30.00
N LYS A 226 -3.72 -7.08 30.32
CA LYS A 226 -4.32 -7.78 31.46
C LYS A 226 -4.38 -9.30 31.28
N ILE A 227 -4.78 -9.81 30.11
CA ILE A 227 -4.87 -11.27 29.88
C ILE A 227 -3.50 -11.92 29.66
N HIS A 228 -2.51 -11.16 29.18
CA HIS A 228 -1.13 -11.60 28.98
C HIS A 228 -0.19 -11.20 30.13
N LYS A 229 -0.74 -10.78 31.29
CA LYS A 229 0.05 -10.49 32.49
C LYS A 229 0.94 -11.69 32.83
N ASN A 230 2.24 -11.42 33.00
CA ASN A 230 3.31 -12.41 33.22
C ASN A 230 3.67 -13.30 32.02
N GLN A 231 3.29 -12.94 30.79
CA GLN A 231 3.72 -13.62 29.55
C GLN A 231 4.66 -12.71 28.73
N PRO A 232 5.58 -13.26 27.92
CA PRO A 232 6.46 -12.49 27.02
C PRO A 232 5.67 -11.95 25.81
N VAL A 233 4.80 -10.99 26.08
CA VAL A 233 3.90 -10.35 25.12
C VAL A 233 4.03 -8.84 25.27
N TYR A 234 4.45 -8.17 24.20
CA TYR A 234 4.47 -6.71 24.12
C TYR A 234 3.25 -6.23 23.32
N VAL A 235 2.57 -5.17 23.78
CA VAL A 235 1.41 -4.59 23.10
C VAL A 235 1.75 -3.17 22.64
N ALA A 236 2.01 -3.02 21.33
CA ALA A 236 2.37 -1.76 20.71
C ALA A 236 1.11 -0.87 20.50
N PRO A 237 1.15 0.45 20.76
CA PRO A 237 -0.04 1.32 20.70
C PRO A 237 -0.53 1.70 19.30
N HIS A 238 -0.09 0.98 18.26
CA HIS A 238 -0.10 1.45 16.87
C HIS A 238 -0.67 0.37 15.94
N SER A 239 -0.96 0.74 14.69
CA SER A 239 -1.28 -0.26 13.66
C SER A 239 0.01 -0.74 13.03
N LEU A 240 0.10 -2.04 12.76
CA LEU A 240 1.30 -2.70 12.26
C LEU A 240 1.86 -2.08 10.96
N PHE A 241 0.98 -1.49 10.14
CA PHE A 241 1.35 -0.90 8.84
C PHE A 241 0.85 0.54 8.67
N SER A 242 0.59 1.27 9.77
CA SER A 242 0.31 2.70 9.70
C SER A 242 1.61 3.48 9.51
N LEU A 243 2.00 3.69 8.25
CA LEU A 243 3.05 4.61 7.83
C LEU A 243 2.78 6.01 8.40
N GLY A 244 3.59 6.40 9.37
CA GLY A 244 3.59 7.70 10.03
C GLY A 244 4.85 7.81 10.87
N GLU A 245 5.42 9.00 10.96
CA GLU A 245 6.82 9.26 11.34
C GLU A 245 7.25 8.66 12.70
N ASN A 246 6.30 8.40 13.60
CA ASN A 246 6.54 7.83 14.93
C ASN A 246 6.18 6.33 15.05
N ASN A 247 5.44 5.75 14.10
CA ASN A 247 4.81 4.43 14.28
C ASN A 247 5.75 3.24 14.01
N GLU A 248 6.84 3.46 13.28
CA GLU A 248 7.66 2.36 12.75
C GLU A 248 8.62 1.77 13.79
N HIS A 249 8.93 2.50 14.88
CA HIS A 249 9.87 2.07 15.93
C HIS A 249 9.62 0.65 16.45
N ALA A 250 8.38 0.26 16.78
CA ALA A 250 8.14 -1.06 17.37
C ALA A 250 8.43 -2.22 16.40
N LEU A 251 8.24 -2.02 15.09
CA LEU A 251 8.50 -3.04 14.07
C LEU A 251 9.96 -2.98 13.58
N ILE A 252 10.51 -1.76 13.38
CA ILE A 252 11.92 -1.55 13.02
C ILE A 252 12.84 -2.10 14.13
N ASN A 253 12.63 -1.72 15.40
CA ASN A 253 13.43 -2.24 16.52
C ASN A 253 13.38 -3.78 16.60
N LEU A 254 12.28 -4.41 16.17
CA LEU A 254 12.16 -5.87 16.12
C LEU A 254 12.93 -6.49 14.95
N LEU A 255 12.94 -5.83 13.80
CA LEU A 255 13.71 -6.22 12.60
C LEU A 255 15.20 -5.93 12.71
N GLU A 256 15.59 -4.95 13.52
CA GLU A 256 16.99 -4.65 13.83
C GLU A 256 17.53 -5.53 14.96
N SER A 257 16.66 -6.03 15.85
CA SER A 257 17.06 -6.88 16.97
C SER A 257 17.80 -8.15 16.52
N GLU A 258 19.05 -8.31 16.93
CA GLU A 258 19.85 -9.53 16.67
C GLU A 258 19.23 -10.79 17.29
N LYS A 259 18.43 -10.64 18.35
CA LYS A 259 17.80 -11.74 19.10
C LYS A 259 16.88 -12.63 18.24
N TYR A 260 16.20 -12.05 17.25
CA TYR A 260 15.23 -12.76 16.42
C TYR A 260 15.71 -12.80 14.98
N ASN A 261 15.87 -13.97 14.39
CA ASN A 261 16.20 -14.13 12.96
C ASN A 261 14.95 -14.46 12.11
N ARG A 262 13.87 -14.89 12.76
CA ARG A 262 12.61 -15.34 12.14
C ARG A 262 11.46 -14.50 12.66
N ILE A 263 10.68 -13.92 11.75
CA ILE A 263 9.56 -13.03 12.10
C ILE A 263 8.32 -13.53 11.37
N LYS A 264 7.30 -13.93 12.13
CA LYS A 264 6.04 -14.47 11.58
C LYS A 264 4.92 -13.48 11.85
N ILE A 265 4.49 -12.77 10.82
CA ILE A 265 3.53 -11.68 10.93
C ILE A 265 2.13 -12.17 10.54
N VAL A 266 1.20 -12.24 11.48
CA VAL A 266 -0.22 -12.53 11.19
C VAL A 266 -1.00 -11.23 11.08
N GLN A 267 -1.63 -11.00 9.92
CA GLN A 267 -2.44 -9.81 9.68
C GLN A 267 -3.74 -10.16 8.94
N PRO A 268 -4.92 -9.96 9.55
CA PRO A 268 -6.17 -9.91 8.84
C PRO A 268 -6.21 -8.68 7.91
N LEU A 269 -6.31 -8.90 6.60
CA LEU A 269 -6.35 -7.85 5.59
C LEU A 269 -7.80 -7.47 5.29
N SER A 270 -8.33 -6.49 6.03
CA SER A 270 -9.62 -5.83 5.74
C SER A 270 -9.52 -4.73 4.67
N ASN A 271 -8.30 -4.42 4.21
CA ASN A 271 -8.03 -3.43 3.17
C ASN A 271 -6.81 -3.85 2.32
N PRO A 272 -6.93 -3.98 0.98
CA PRO A 272 -5.81 -4.34 0.11
C PRO A 272 -4.71 -3.27 0.04
N THR A 273 -4.96 -2.02 0.43
CA THR A 273 -3.89 -1.01 0.49
C THR A 273 -2.79 -1.37 1.49
N ILE A 274 -3.08 -2.23 2.48
CA ILE A 274 -2.07 -2.75 3.41
C ILE A 274 -1.03 -3.60 2.65
N ALA A 275 -1.46 -4.45 1.71
CA ALA A 275 -0.53 -5.21 0.85
C ALA A 275 0.32 -4.25 -0.01
N LYS A 276 -0.27 -3.17 -0.52
CA LYS A 276 0.49 -2.10 -1.19
C LYS A 276 1.52 -1.46 -0.26
N SER A 277 1.16 -1.08 0.98
CA SER A 277 2.09 -0.48 1.94
C SER A 277 3.26 -1.41 2.26
N ILE A 278 2.99 -2.70 2.47
CA ILE A 278 4.04 -3.71 2.74
C ILE A 278 4.99 -3.84 1.55
N LEU A 279 4.45 -3.91 0.33
CA LEU A 279 5.25 -3.98 -0.89
C LEU A 279 6.09 -2.71 -1.07
N THR A 280 5.49 -1.52 -0.89
CA THR A 280 6.21 -0.25 -0.89
C THR A 280 7.38 -0.33 0.09
N ASN A 281 7.13 -0.65 1.36
CA ASN A 281 8.15 -0.64 2.42
C ASN A 281 9.29 -1.65 2.18
N TYR A 282 8.98 -2.82 1.61
CA TYR A 282 10.00 -3.79 1.19
C TYR A 282 10.84 -3.29 0.00
N THR A 283 10.21 -2.62 -0.96
CA THR A 283 10.90 -2.09 -2.14
C THR A 283 11.67 -0.80 -1.85
N THR A 284 11.21 0.08 -0.96
CA THR A 284 11.91 1.31 -0.58
C THR A 284 13.00 1.10 0.47
N GLY A 285 13.01 -0.05 1.16
CA GLY A 285 13.95 -0.33 2.24
C GLY A 285 13.65 0.40 3.56
N ILE A 286 12.52 1.11 3.66
CA ILE A 286 12.08 1.78 4.91
C ILE A 286 11.99 0.76 6.05
N ILE A 287 11.56 -0.46 5.74
CA ILE A 287 11.51 -1.56 6.71
C ILE A 287 12.62 -2.57 6.36
N PRO A 288 13.63 -2.78 7.23
CA PRO A 288 14.84 -3.53 6.93
C PRO A 288 14.64 -5.06 7.00
N PHE A 289 13.93 -5.60 6.01
CA PHE A 289 13.61 -7.03 5.94
C PHE A 289 14.80 -7.94 5.57
N ASP A 290 15.88 -7.41 5.00
CA ASP A 290 16.94 -8.19 4.34
C ASP A 290 17.67 -9.19 5.24
N ASN A 291 17.82 -8.86 6.53
CA ASN A 291 18.56 -9.69 7.48
C ASN A 291 17.66 -10.68 8.25
N LYS A 292 16.38 -10.82 7.87
CA LYS A 292 15.38 -11.59 8.62
C LYS A 292 14.56 -12.52 7.72
N HIS A 293 14.33 -13.73 8.20
CA HIS A 293 13.39 -14.66 7.58
C HIS A 293 11.95 -14.25 7.94
N VAL A 294 11.36 -13.38 7.13
CA VAL A 294 10.01 -12.84 7.36
C VAL A 294 8.95 -13.63 6.58
N GLU A 295 8.01 -14.22 7.32
CA GLU A 295 6.80 -14.85 6.77
C GLU A 295 5.57 -14.01 7.13
N LEU A 296 4.78 -13.66 6.12
CA LEU A 296 3.57 -12.87 6.26
C LEU A 296 2.35 -13.79 6.08
N TYR A 297 1.57 -13.97 7.13
CA TYR A 297 0.34 -14.78 7.17
C TYR A 297 -0.88 -13.86 7.04
N PHE A 298 -1.32 -13.63 5.81
CA PHE A 298 -2.45 -12.77 5.52
C PHE A 298 -3.76 -13.54 5.53
N VAL A 299 -4.72 -13.10 6.34
CA VAL A 299 -6.11 -13.54 6.22
C VAL A 299 -6.81 -12.63 5.22
N VAL A 300 -7.33 -13.19 4.13
CA VAL A 300 -8.02 -12.47 3.05
C VAL A 300 -9.35 -13.12 2.70
N GLU A 301 -10.22 -12.40 1.98
CA GLU A 301 -11.41 -12.99 1.36
C GLU A 301 -11.01 -14.17 0.45
N LYS A 302 -11.74 -15.28 0.53
CA LYS A 302 -11.45 -16.50 -0.26
C LYS A 302 -11.22 -16.20 -1.75
N ALA A 303 -12.15 -15.52 -2.40
CA ALA A 303 -12.07 -15.24 -3.84
C ALA A 303 -10.87 -14.34 -4.22
N TYR A 304 -10.42 -13.45 -3.32
CA TYR A 304 -9.23 -12.64 -3.55
C TYR A 304 -7.94 -13.45 -3.37
N GLY A 305 -7.87 -14.26 -2.30
CA GLY A 305 -6.69 -15.07 -2.04
C GLY A 305 -6.51 -16.22 -3.02
N GLU A 306 -7.58 -16.88 -3.45
CA GLU A 306 -7.54 -17.86 -4.55
C GLU A 306 -7.03 -17.22 -5.84
N LYS A 307 -7.52 -16.02 -6.19
CA LYS A 307 -7.02 -15.29 -7.37
C LYS A 307 -5.53 -14.96 -7.24
N LEU A 308 -5.04 -14.56 -6.05
CA LEU A 308 -3.60 -14.31 -5.84
C LEU A 308 -2.77 -15.59 -6.06
N VAL A 309 -3.24 -16.75 -5.61
CA VAL A 309 -2.52 -18.03 -5.74
C VAL A 309 -2.64 -18.61 -7.16
N GLU A 310 -3.80 -18.53 -7.79
CA GLU A 310 -4.00 -18.91 -9.19
C GLU A 310 -3.08 -18.10 -10.11
N MET A 311 -3.01 -16.79 -9.89
CA MET A 311 -2.14 -15.93 -10.68
C MET A 311 -0.67 -16.36 -10.55
N GLU A 312 -0.21 -16.86 -9.39
CA GLU A 312 1.17 -17.34 -9.23
C GLU A 312 1.53 -18.55 -10.12
N MET A 313 0.54 -19.30 -10.61
CA MET A 313 0.73 -20.39 -11.57
C MET A 313 0.79 -19.89 -13.03
N VAL A 314 0.41 -18.63 -13.29
CA VAL A 314 0.42 -17.99 -14.61
C VAL A 314 1.65 -17.10 -14.73
N ASP A 315 2.27 -17.02 -15.91
CA ASP A 315 3.43 -16.15 -16.18
C ASP A 315 3.23 -14.70 -15.65
N PRO A 316 4.16 -14.16 -14.82
CA PRO A 316 4.02 -12.86 -14.15
C PRO A 316 3.85 -11.64 -15.07
N LEU A 317 4.23 -11.75 -16.34
CA LEU A 317 4.28 -10.61 -17.28
C LEU A 317 3.11 -10.60 -18.28
N ARG A 318 2.18 -11.55 -18.18
CA ARG A 318 0.90 -11.53 -18.92
C ARG A 318 -0.01 -10.38 -18.45
N LYS A 319 -1.04 -10.07 -19.24
CA LYS A 319 -1.97 -8.92 -19.06
C LYS A 319 -2.68 -8.92 -17.69
N HIS A 320 -2.02 -8.42 -16.67
CA HIS A 320 -2.52 -8.25 -15.32
C HIS A 320 -2.34 -6.80 -14.84
N SER A 321 -3.02 -6.42 -13.75
CA SER A 321 -2.86 -5.10 -13.15
C SER A 321 -1.42 -4.88 -12.67
N LYS A 322 -0.88 -3.66 -12.88
CA LYS A 322 0.49 -3.25 -12.50
C LYS A 322 0.82 -3.64 -11.05
N SER A 323 -0.13 -3.44 -10.14
CA SER A 323 0.01 -3.76 -8.71
C SER A 323 0.14 -5.26 -8.43
N ILE A 324 -0.50 -6.10 -9.25
CA ILE A 324 -0.43 -7.56 -9.15
C ILE A 324 0.93 -8.04 -9.67
N THR A 325 1.38 -7.55 -10.83
CA THR A 325 2.71 -7.88 -11.35
C THR A 325 3.78 -7.50 -10.32
N ALA A 326 3.75 -6.28 -9.79
CA ALA A 326 4.70 -5.84 -8.76
C ALA A 326 4.66 -6.73 -7.50
N TRP A 327 3.46 -7.10 -6.99
CA TRP A 327 3.35 -8.03 -5.88
C TRP A 327 4.04 -9.36 -6.18
N ARG A 328 3.73 -9.97 -7.32
CA ARG A 328 4.23 -11.29 -7.72
C ARG A 328 5.72 -11.32 -8.03
N THR A 329 6.28 -10.21 -8.50
CA THR A 329 7.74 -10.08 -8.66
C THR A 329 8.44 -10.19 -7.31
N PHE A 330 7.99 -9.42 -6.30
CA PHE A 330 8.70 -9.31 -5.02
C PHE A 330 8.21 -10.27 -3.93
N VAL A 331 7.04 -10.90 -4.09
CA VAL A 331 6.39 -11.73 -3.06
C VAL A 331 5.91 -13.04 -3.68
N LYS A 332 6.27 -14.16 -3.06
CA LYS A 332 5.69 -15.48 -3.34
C LYS A 332 4.48 -15.68 -2.45
N SER A 333 3.32 -16.05 -3.00
CA SER A 333 2.10 -16.32 -2.23
C SER A 333 1.67 -17.78 -2.31
N GLU A 334 1.38 -18.39 -1.14
CA GLU A 334 1.00 -19.81 -1.00
C GLU A 334 -0.27 -19.95 -0.14
N LEU A 335 -1.21 -20.80 -0.56
CA LEU A 335 -2.43 -21.08 0.22
C LEU A 335 -2.12 -22.03 1.40
N VAL A 336 -2.31 -21.57 2.65
CA VAL A 336 -2.10 -22.36 3.87
C VAL A 336 -3.38 -23.08 4.31
N CYS A 337 -4.50 -22.35 4.34
CA CYS A 337 -5.80 -22.91 4.72
C CYS A 337 -6.97 -22.05 4.27
N THR A 338 -8.16 -22.65 4.27
CA THR A 338 -9.45 -21.95 4.24
C THR A 338 -10.02 -21.93 5.66
N ILE A 339 -10.66 -20.82 6.03
CA ILE A 339 -11.26 -20.58 7.35
C ILE A 339 -12.69 -20.06 7.14
N ALA A 340 -13.64 -20.42 8.02
CA ALA A 340 -15.00 -19.89 7.95
C ALA A 340 -15.05 -18.41 8.39
N ALA A 341 -15.85 -17.58 7.71
CA ALA A 341 -15.86 -16.12 7.92
C ALA A 341 -16.50 -15.68 9.25
N ASP A 342 -17.21 -16.59 9.93
CA ASP A 342 -17.77 -16.44 11.28
C ASP A 342 -16.76 -16.70 12.40
N ALA A 343 -15.59 -17.29 12.11
CA ALA A 343 -14.46 -17.36 13.03
C ALA A 343 -13.83 -15.98 13.36
N PHE A 344 -14.37 -14.89 12.79
CA PHE A 344 -13.90 -13.52 12.94
C PHE A 344 -14.98 -12.58 13.48
N PHE A 345 -14.57 -11.59 14.28
CA PHE A 345 -15.41 -10.44 14.63
C PHE A 345 -14.74 -9.09 14.31
N PRO A 346 -15.45 -8.17 13.62
CA PRO A 346 -16.63 -8.43 12.77
C PRO A 346 -16.37 -9.58 11.78
N SER A 347 -17.44 -10.30 11.40
CA SER A 347 -17.33 -11.39 10.41
C SER A 347 -16.69 -10.86 9.14
N PHE A 348 -15.66 -11.58 8.67
CA PHE A 348 -14.72 -11.11 7.65
C PHE A 348 -15.49 -10.62 6.42
N ALA A 349 -15.40 -9.33 6.13
CA ALA A 349 -16.15 -8.73 5.03
C ALA A 349 -15.39 -8.94 3.71
N PRO A 350 -16.09 -9.17 2.59
CA PRO A 350 -15.45 -9.20 1.28
C PRO A 350 -14.76 -7.85 1.03
N LEU A 351 -13.57 -7.93 0.44
CA LEU A 351 -12.81 -6.75 0.02
C LEU A 351 -13.51 -6.19 -1.21
N GLY A 352 -14.10 -5.00 -1.07
CA GLY A 352 -14.93 -4.37 -2.10
C GLY A 352 -14.12 -3.83 -3.29
N PHE A 353 -13.44 -4.70 -4.04
CA PHE A 353 -12.65 -4.41 -5.23
C PHE A 353 -13.53 -4.05 -6.43
N GLY A 354 -14.14 -2.86 -6.45
CA GLY A 354 -14.95 -2.36 -7.56
C GLY A 354 -16.27 -3.11 -7.83
N VAL A 355 -16.42 -4.34 -7.33
CA VAL A 355 -17.67 -5.09 -7.42
C VAL A 355 -18.72 -4.39 -6.55
N HIS A 356 -19.82 -3.98 -7.19
CA HIS A 356 -21.02 -3.46 -6.50
C HIS A 356 -21.30 -4.28 -5.24
N PRO A 357 -21.65 -3.63 -4.11
CA PRO A 357 -21.67 -4.23 -2.78
C PRO A 357 -22.38 -5.59 -2.81
N ARG A 358 -21.57 -6.66 -2.86
CA ARG A 358 -22.09 -8.01 -3.10
C ARG A 358 -23.05 -8.31 -1.97
N LYS A 359 -24.33 -8.55 -2.32
CA LYS A 359 -25.42 -8.79 -1.35
C LYS A 359 -25.15 -9.98 -0.40
N ARG A 360 -24.16 -10.81 -0.71
CA ARG A 360 -23.65 -11.89 0.13
C ARG A 360 -22.21 -11.62 0.51
N ARG A 361 -21.94 -11.67 1.82
CA ARG A 361 -20.58 -11.79 2.37
C ARG A 361 -19.96 -13.11 1.89
N ALA A 362 -18.63 -13.15 1.79
CA ALA A 362 -17.94 -14.43 1.64
C ALA A 362 -18.27 -15.32 2.86
N ASP A 363 -18.55 -16.60 2.62
CA ASP A 363 -18.71 -17.62 3.64
C ASP A 363 -17.36 -18.01 4.26
N LYS A 364 -16.28 -17.79 3.51
CA LYS A 364 -14.92 -18.23 3.82
C LYS A 364 -13.89 -17.13 3.59
N ALA A 365 -12.88 -17.12 4.46
CA ALA A 365 -11.60 -16.48 4.27
C ALA A 365 -10.54 -17.53 3.91
N VAL A 366 -9.41 -17.10 3.38
CA VAL A 366 -8.21 -17.96 3.22
C VAL A 366 -7.01 -17.30 3.89
N VAL A 367 -6.09 -18.13 4.36
CA VAL A 367 -4.79 -17.67 4.83
C VAL A 367 -3.74 -17.92 3.77
N LEU A 368 -3.07 -16.85 3.35
CA LEU A 368 -1.91 -16.89 2.48
C LEU A 368 -0.65 -16.78 3.32
N ARG A 369 0.32 -17.69 3.12
CA ARG A 369 1.71 -17.47 3.49
C ARG A 369 2.37 -16.71 2.36
N CYS A 370 2.95 -15.57 2.68
CA CYS A 370 3.66 -14.72 1.75
C CYS A 370 5.10 -14.53 2.22
N THR A 371 6.05 -14.76 1.33
CA THR A 371 7.49 -14.57 1.59
C THR A 371 8.09 -13.67 0.52
N PHE A 372 9.05 -12.83 0.90
CA PHE A 372 9.75 -12.00 -0.06
C PHE A 372 10.65 -12.85 -0.97
N ARG A 373 10.67 -12.54 -2.26
CA ARG A 373 11.48 -13.21 -3.27
C ARG A 373 12.83 -12.49 -3.39
N PRO A 374 13.98 -13.19 -3.25
CA PRO A 374 15.27 -12.60 -3.58
C PRO A 374 15.37 -12.45 -5.11
N ILE A 375 15.27 -11.22 -5.60
CA ILE A 375 15.50 -10.91 -7.02
C ILE A 375 16.99 -11.02 -7.27
N SER A 376 17.40 -11.95 -8.14
CA SER A 376 18.81 -12.22 -8.39
C SER A 376 19.10 -12.61 -9.83
N CYS A 377 20.22 -12.14 -10.35
CA CYS A 377 20.71 -12.47 -11.68
C CYS A 377 22.23 -12.64 -11.63
N ARG A 378 22.76 -13.67 -12.29
CA ARG A 378 24.21 -13.96 -12.34
C ARG A 378 24.88 -14.04 -10.95
N GLY A 379 24.16 -14.52 -9.94
CA GLY A 379 24.65 -14.66 -8.57
C GLY A 379 24.66 -13.36 -7.75
N ARG A 380 24.19 -12.22 -8.30
CA ARG A 380 23.96 -10.97 -7.56
C ARG A 380 22.48 -10.84 -7.19
N THR A 381 22.20 -10.57 -5.92
CA THR A 381 20.86 -10.20 -5.42
C THR A 381 20.73 -8.68 -5.34
N LEU A 382 19.52 -8.14 -5.53
CA LEU A 382 19.26 -6.70 -5.40
C LEU A 382 19.37 -6.21 -3.95
N SER A 383 20.07 -5.09 -3.75
CA SER A 383 20.06 -4.31 -2.51
C SER A 383 18.68 -3.67 -2.25
N SER A 384 18.49 -3.13 -1.04
CA SER A 384 17.28 -2.37 -0.68
C SER A 384 17.02 -1.21 -1.63
N THR A 385 18.03 -0.40 -1.95
CA THR A 385 17.92 0.72 -2.90
C THR A 385 17.60 0.22 -4.32
N GLU A 386 18.23 -0.87 -4.75
CA GLU A 386 18.01 -1.43 -6.09
C GLU A 386 16.61 -2.03 -6.26
N ARG A 387 15.99 -2.58 -5.19
CA ARG A 387 14.59 -2.99 -5.22
C ARG A 387 13.64 -1.82 -5.47
N ASN A 388 13.97 -0.61 -5.02
CA ASN A 388 13.17 0.59 -5.31
C ASN A 388 13.27 0.95 -6.79
N LEU A 389 14.49 0.95 -7.34
CA LEU A 389 14.74 1.16 -8.77
C LEU A 389 14.03 0.09 -9.62
N TYR A 390 14.00 -1.17 -9.17
CA TYR A 390 13.28 -2.24 -9.86
C TYR A 390 11.75 -2.05 -9.79
N SER A 391 11.22 -1.64 -8.64
CA SER A 391 9.82 -1.27 -8.45
C SER A 391 9.41 -0.08 -9.34
N MET A 392 10.29 0.91 -9.54
CA MET A 392 10.10 2.00 -10.49
C MET A 392 10.13 1.50 -11.94
N PHE A 393 11.10 0.66 -12.28
CA PHE A 393 11.26 0.06 -13.62
C PHE A 393 10.02 -0.73 -14.03
N ILE A 394 9.54 -1.65 -13.17
CA ILE A 394 8.32 -2.45 -13.39
C ILE A 394 7.11 -1.54 -13.64
N ARG A 395 6.86 -0.56 -12.76
CA ARG A 395 5.74 0.39 -12.90
C ARG A 395 5.77 1.11 -14.25
N HIS A 396 6.96 1.53 -14.66
CA HIS A 396 7.20 2.22 -15.91
C HIS A 396 6.97 1.33 -17.13
N VAL A 397 7.69 0.21 -17.26
CA VAL A 397 7.64 -0.64 -18.47
C VAL A 397 6.33 -1.41 -18.59
N MET A 398 5.71 -1.83 -17.47
CA MET A 398 4.43 -2.54 -17.52
C MET A 398 3.25 -1.64 -17.87
N SER A 399 3.38 -0.31 -17.77
CA SER A 399 2.41 0.63 -18.35
C SER A 399 2.34 0.54 -19.89
N THR A 400 3.43 0.08 -20.52
CA THR A 400 3.58 -0.10 -21.96
C THR A 400 4.02 -1.52 -22.30
N SER A 401 3.43 -2.52 -21.65
CA SER A 401 3.85 -3.91 -21.72
C SER A 401 3.84 -4.53 -23.13
N THR A 402 3.08 -3.97 -24.07
CA THR A 402 3.07 -4.35 -25.49
C THR A 402 4.14 -3.65 -26.35
N ALA A 403 4.93 -2.73 -25.79
CA ALA A 403 6.01 -2.05 -26.48
C ALA A 403 7.25 -2.95 -26.58
N LYS A 404 8.01 -2.79 -27.67
CA LYS A 404 9.26 -3.51 -27.92
C LYS A 404 10.32 -3.10 -26.89
N VAL A 405 10.92 -4.08 -26.22
CA VAL A 405 11.88 -3.90 -25.12
C VAL A 405 13.00 -2.93 -25.51
N ILE A 406 13.70 -3.24 -26.61
CA ILE A 406 14.83 -2.46 -27.10
C ILE A 406 14.42 -1.02 -27.44
N ASN A 407 13.37 -0.83 -28.25
CA ASN A 407 12.89 0.51 -28.64
C ASN A 407 12.41 1.35 -27.45
N SER A 408 11.93 0.71 -26.39
CA SER A 408 11.53 1.41 -25.16
C SER A 408 12.74 1.83 -24.34
N LEU A 409 13.70 0.93 -24.10
CA LEU A 409 14.85 1.17 -23.22
C LEU A 409 15.93 2.05 -23.85
N GLU A 410 16.10 2.02 -25.17
CA GLU A 410 17.06 2.86 -25.92
C GLU A 410 16.83 4.37 -25.67
N LYS A 411 15.57 4.76 -25.40
CA LYS A 411 15.19 6.14 -25.04
C LYS A 411 15.70 6.60 -23.68
N TRP A 412 15.95 5.66 -22.77
CA TRP A 412 16.40 5.91 -21.39
C TRP A 412 17.91 5.72 -21.24
N LYS A 413 18.48 4.79 -22.00
CA LYS A 413 19.91 4.56 -22.07
C LYS A 413 20.33 4.20 -23.51
N PRO A 414 20.84 5.17 -24.30
CA PRO A 414 21.39 4.88 -25.62
C PRO A 414 22.49 3.81 -25.58
N GLY A 415 22.52 2.95 -26.59
CA GLY A 415 23.40 1.79 -26.72
C GLY A 415 22.92 0.52 -26.03
N ILE A 416 21.87 0.57 -25.19
CA ILE A 416 21.37 -0.63 -24.48
C ILE A 416 20.82 -1.68 -25.45
N GLY A 417 20.23 -1.27 -26.58
CA GLY A 417 19.71 -2.19 -27.59
C GLY A 417 20.75 -3.16 -28.13
N LEU A 418 21.97 -2.69 -28.40
CA LEU A 418 23.08 -3.53 -28.85
C LEU A 418 23.54 -4.51 -27.75
N ARG A 419 23.53 -4.08 -26.48
CA ARG A 419 23.84 -4.94 -25.32
C ARG A 419 22.77 -6.03 -25.17
N LEU A 420 21.49 -5.69 -25.28
CA LEU A 420 20.38 -6.63 -25.18
C LEU A 420 20.38 -7.68 -26.30
N ILE A 421 20.70 -7.28 -27.54
CA ILE A 421 20.85 -8.21 -28.68
C ILE A 421 22.00 -9.20 -28.43
N ARG A 422 23.15 -8.73 -27.92
CA ARG A 422 24.29 -9.60 -27.53
C ARG A 422 23.94 -10.56 -26.40
N GLU A 423 23.01 -10.18 -25.53
CA GLU A 423 22.49 -10.97 -24.42
C GLU A 423 21.32 -11.89 -24.81
N GLY A 424 21.05 -12.00 -26.12
CA GLY A 424 20.09 -12.94 -26.69
C GLY A 424 18.66 -12.42 -26.84
N ILE A 425 18.37 -11.15 -26.52
CA ILE A 425 17.02 -10.58 -26.62
C ILE A 425 16.72 -10.16 -28.08
N PRO A 426 15.71 -10.76 -28.75
CA PRO A 426 15.35 -10.40 -30.12
C PRO A 426 14.84 -8.96 -30.28
N LEU A 427 15.14 -8.35 -31.44
CA LEU A 427 14.78 -6.95 -31.76
C LEU A 427 13.29 -6.60 -31.62
N PHE A 428 12.42 -7.60 -31.80
CA PHE A 428 10.96 -7.41 -31.83
C PHE A 428 10.23 -7.93 -30.59
N THR A 429 10.95 -8.41 -29.57
CA THR A 429 10.36 -8.85 -28.30
C THR A 429 9.71 -7.69 -27.56
N CYS A 430 8.48 -7.90 -27.10
CA CYS A 430 7.74 -6.98 -26.23
C CYS A 430 7.83 -7.40 -24.76
N PHE A 431 7.65 -6.46 -23.82
CA PHE A 431 7.78 -6.77 -22.38
C PHE A 431 6.84 -7.89 -21.90
N ASN A 432 5.62 -7.96 -22.45
CA ASN A 432 4.63 -9.01 -22.14
C ASN A 432 4.91 -10.37 -22.79
N GLN A 433 6.04 -10.53 -23.47
CA GLN A 433 6.52 -11.80 -24.05
C GLN A 433 7.74 -12.35 -23.31
N LEU A 434 8.33 -11.57 -22.40
CA LEU A 434 9.46 -11.99 -21.57
C LEU A 434 8.99 -12.94 -20.47
N SER A 435 9.84 -13.89 -20.11
CA SER A 435 9.77 -14.60 -18.82
C SER A 435 10.28 -13.73 -17.67
N SER A 436 10.04 -14.15 -16.41
CA SER A 436 10.56 -13.44 -15.22
C SER A 436 12.09 -13.29 -15.29
N ASP A 437 12.79 -14.38 -15.60
CA ASP A 437 14.26 -14.44 -15.66
C ASP A 437 14.84 -13.53 -16.76
N GLU A 438 14.18 -13.42 -17.91
CA GLU A 438 14.59 -12.50 -18.97
C GLU A 438 14.34 -11.04 -18.58
N PHE A 439 13.20 -10.75 -17.95
CA PHE A 439 12.86 -9.40 -17.49
C PHE A 439 13.79 -8.93 -16.36
N GLU A 440 14.08 -9.80 -15.40
CA GLU A 440 15.08 -9.57 -14.34
C GLU A 440 16.45 -9.33 -14.98
N ARG A 441 16.89 -10.19 -15.91
CA ARG A 441 18.15 -10.00 -16.65
C ARG A 441 18.21 -8.65 -17.38
N ILE A 442 17.13 -8.25 -18.06
CA ILE A 442 17.01 -6.95 -18.72
C ILE A 442 17.15 -5.80 -17.71
N PHE A 443 16.52 -5.90 -16.54
CA PHE A 443 16.68 -4.92 -15.46
C PHE A 443 18.12 -4.84 -14.95
N PHE A 444 18.78 -5.97 -14.69
CA PHE A 444 20.19 -5.98 -14.25
C PHE A 444 21.13 -5.38 -15.31
N ILE A 445 20.89 -5.63 -16.60
CA ILE A 445 21.63 -4.99 -17.71
C ILE A 445 21.37 -3.48 -17.74
N PHE A 446 20.11 -3.06 -17.54
CA PHE A 446 19.76 -1.64 -17.47
C PHE A 446 20.46 -0.96 -16.29
N LEU A 447 20.46 -1.58 -15.11
CA LEU A 447 21.09 -1.09 -13.89
C LEU A 447 22.63 -1.04 -13.99
N GLU A 448 23.26 -2.01 -14.67
CA GLU A 448 24.70 -1.96 -15.00
C GLU A 448 25.05 -0.74 -15.87
N MET A 449 24.21 -0.41 -16.85
CA MET A 449 24.45 0.71 -17.77
C MET A 449 23.95 2.07 -17.25
N ALA A 450 23.00 2.07 -16.32
CA ALA A 450 22.40 3.23 -15.68
C ALA A 450 22.37 2.99 -14.15
N PRO A 451 23.52 3.15 -13.45
CA PRO A 451 23.61 2.89 -12.02
C PRO A 451 22.77 3.86 -11.19
N GLU A 452 22.75 3.65 -9.87
CA GLU A 452 22.12 4.58 -8.93
C GLU A 452 22.58 6.04 -9.16
N GLY A 453 21.66 6.99 -9.05
CA GLY A 453 21.92 8.40 -9.35
C GLY A 453 21.84 8.79 -10.84
N HIS A 454 21.81 7.83 -11.78
CA HIS A 454 21.63 8.16 -13.21
C HIS A 454 20.29 8.86 -13.47
N SER A 455 20.29 9.92 -14.28
CA SER A 455 19.14 10.81 -14.52
C SER A 455 17.89 10.11 -15.03
N ALA A 456 18.05 8.98 -15.74
CA ALA A 456 16.95 8.10 -16.14
C ALA A 456 16.02 7.72 -14.97
N TRP A 457 16.58 7.45 -13.77
CA TRP A 457 15.78 7.10 -12.59
C TRP A 457 14.97 8.29 -12.07
N GLN A 458 15.54 9.49 -12.04
CA GLN A 458 14.84 10.72 -11.67
C GLN A 458 13.68 11.01 -12.64
N LEU A 459 13.90 10.83 -13.94
CA LEU A 459 12.89 10.99 -14.99
C LEU A 459 11.78 9.90 -14.92
N MET A 460 12.12 8.64 -14.63
CA MET A 460 11.11 7.61 -14.38
C MET A 460 10.31 7.89 -13.10
N SER A 461 10.94 8.48 -12.07
CA SER A 461 10.26 8.86 -10.82
C SER A 461 9.26 9.99 -11.05
N SER A 462 9.68 11.07 -11.72
CA SER A 462 8.81 12.23 -11.97
C SER A 462 7.60 11.90 -12.84
N GLN A 463 7.76 11.01 -13.84
CA GLN A 463 6.65 10.51 -14.65
C GLN A 463 5.68 9.61 -13.86
N ASN A 464 6.16 8.91 -12.82
CA ASN A 464 5.33 8.05 -11.98
C ASN A 464 4.50 8.81 -10.92
N ASN A 465 4.91 10.01 -10.49
CA ASN A 465 4.16 10.78 -9.49
C ASN A 465 2.75 11.16 -9.94
N ASN A 466 2.53 11.34 -11.24
CA ASN A 466 1.20 11.57 -11.82
C ASN A 466 0.35 10.28 -12.00
N CYS A 467 0.91 9.10 -11.71
CA CYS A 467 0.28 7.79 -11.98
C CYS A 467 -0.39 7.17 -10.72
N MET A 468 -0.55 7.94 -9.63
CA MET A 468 -1.17 7.45 -8.38
C MET A 468 -2.68 7.12 -8.50
N ASP A 469 -3.29 7.32 -9.66
CA ASP A 469 -4.62 6.80 -10.03
C ASP A 469 -4.66 5.30 -10.39
N TRP A 470 -3.53 4.60 -10.51
CA TRP A 470 -3.43 3.13 -10.69
C TRP A 470 -4.29 2.27 -9.74
N LEU A 471 -4.70 2.79 -8.57
CA LEU A 471 -5.63 2.08 -7.68
C LEU A 471 -7.06 2.00 -8.25
N ARG A 472 -7.46 2.91 -9.14
CA ARG A 472 -8.75 2.85 -9.86
C ARG A 472 -8.74 1.85 -11.02
N GLU A 473 -7.58 1.44 -11.54
CA GLU A 473 -7.52 0.45 -12.64
C GLU A 473 -7.92 -0.97 -12.17
N PHE A 474 -7.91 -1.23 -10.86
CA PHE A 474 -8.51 -2.43 -10.27
C PHE A 474 -10.05 -2.41 -10.36
N ASP A 475 -10.69 -1.23 -10.41
CA ASP A 475 -12.13 -1.08 -10.61
C ASP A 475 -12.55 -1.27 -12.08
N ALA A 476 -11.65 -1.02 -13.02
CA ALA A 476 -11.93 -1.06 -14.46
C ALA A 476 -11.78 -2.45 -15.09
N THR A 477 -10.85 -3.28 -14.60
CA THR A 477 -10.49 -4.58 -15.20
C THR A 477 -11.29 -5.77 -14.65
N ALA A 478 -12.39 -5.51 -13.93
CA ALA A 478 -13.35 -6.50 -13.45
C ALA A 478 -14.72 -6.42 -14.18
N ARG A 479 -14.73 -5.85 -15.39
CA ARG A 479 -15.89 -5.76 -16.29
C ARG A 479 -15.71 -6.67 -17.50
#